data_AF-A0A3D8SBU7-F1
#
_entry.id   AF-A0A3D8SBU7-F1
#
_cell.length_a   1.000
_cell.length_b   1.000
_cell.length_c   1.000
_cell.angle_alpha   90.00
_cell.angle_beta   90.00
_cell.angle_gamma   90.00
#
_symmetry.space_group_name_H-M   'P 1'
#
loop_
_entity.id
_entity.type
_entity.pdbx_description
1 polymer ?
#
loop_
_entity_poly.entity_id
_entity_poly.type
_entity_poly.pdbx_seq_one_letter_code
_entity_poly.pdbx_strand_id
1 'polypeptide(L)'
;MLVDTDVLIIGAGLSGVGFAIRLQQKYPRTSFEIYEKDEQLGGTWWANTYPGCACDVPSHLYSYSFALNPDWSAQFSSQPEIAAYCRAVAEEHDIPRHITFRSTVQAAVFDEPSGTWAVRILDQQTGQIYERRARVLISAVGLLSEPNDCEIPGAEEYKGRLFHSARWDHGFEWEGKDVVVVGNGCSATQFVPILTNTPGSAKSVTQFIRQPHWLEPRPNPVYPAAVKWVFRHVPLVMRCFRYAIFLYLESYFSTFKVVEGRKTRGQRMRSQIAYLKKMAPEKYYDMLIPMMELGCKRRVMDTDYLACLHRENMELVRHDPIERITAHGVRTESGREVHADAIVLATGFKGSQPLFPLGNEIRGEGGVSIMEDQHSARPQRILRHLRLALPKPLHPRRTEYSDGPYIRAVHRGMPDRVYAQGARSYTGFSAPMPIQAIRRIEAVPVHLEAVHAPSEDSEQAEYSLPYTPRRGKGEPVG
;
A
#
# COMPACT_ATOMS: atom_id res chain seq x y z
N MET A 1 15.48 8.63 -29.95
CA MET A 1 14.22 9.21 -29.42
C MET A 1 14.53 9.83 -28.07
N LEU A 2 13.97 10.99 -27.77
CA LEU A 2 14.24 11.70 -26.51
C LEU A 2 13.48 11.03 -25.36
N VAL A 3 14.14 11.01 -24.20
CA VAL A 3 13.56 10.65 -22.91
C VAL A 3 13.13 11.96 -22.26
N ASP A 4 11.89 12.04 -21.77
CA ASP A 4 11.40 13.26 -21.11
C ASP A 4 11.94 13.37 -19.68
N THR A 5 12.03 12.23 -18.98
CA THR A 5 12.53 12.15 -17.59
C THR A 5 13.21 10.81 -17.32
N ASP A 6 14.25 10.76 -16.48
CA ASP A 6 14.91 9.49 -16.18
C ASP A 6 14.01 8.56 -15.35
N VAL A 7 13.21 9.12 -14.44
CA VAL A 7 12.34 8.35 -13.52
C VAL A 7 10.93 8.94 -13.45
N LEU A 8 9.92 8.16 -13.82
CA LEU A 8 8.52 8.52 -13.64
C LEU A 8 7.93 7.75 -12.45
N ILE A 9 7.31 8.46 -11.51
CA ILE A 9 6.73 7.94 -10.27
C ILE A 9 5.21 8.10 -10.32
N ILE A 10 4.47 7.02 -10.14
CA ILE A 10 3.00 7.04 -10.11
C ILE A 10 2.51 7.09 -8.66
N GLY A 11 1.93 8.21 -8.24
CA GLY A 11 1.37 8.48 -6.92
C GLY A 11 2.29 9.30 -5.99
N ALA A 12 1.73 10.33 -5.35
CA ALA A 12 2.35 11.22 -4.36
C ALA A 12 1.92 10.92 -2.92
N GLY A 13 1.57 9.67 -2.62
CA GLY A 13 1.50 9.14 -1.25
C GLY A 13 2.89 8.98 -0.62
N LEU A 14 2.96 8.48 0.62
CA LEU A 14 4.22 8.33 1.37
C LEU A 14 5.28 7.50 0.62
N SER A 15 4.87 6.51 -0.18
CA SER A 15 5.80 5.74 -1.01
C SER A 15 6.48 6.59 -2.09
N GLY A 16 5.72 7.44 -2.80
CA GLY A 16 6.23 8.26 -3.89
C GLY A 16 7.10 9.39 -3.38
N VAL A 17 6.60 10.16 -2.40
CA VAL A 17 7.35 11.23 -1.72
C VAL A 17 8.64 10.69 -1.11
N GLY A 18 8.55 9.60 -0.33
CA GLY A 18 9.71 8.97 0.29
C GLY A 18 10.72 8.40 -0.72
N PHE A 19 10.27 7.91 -1.88
CA PHE A 19 11.16 7.47 -2.96
C PHE A 19 11.86 8.67 -3.61
N ALA A 20 11.11 9.72 -3.98
CA ALA A 20 11.64 10.92 -4.63
C ALA A 20 12.72 11.62 -3.78
N ILE A 21 12.49 11.78 -2.48
CA ILE A 21 13.50 12.33 -1.55
C ILE A 21 14.77 11.47 -1.53
N ARG A 22 14.64 10.14 -1.54
CA ARG A 22 15.79 9.23 -1.59
C ARG A 22 16.48 9.19 -2.96
N LEU A 23 15.76 9.49 -4.03
CA LEU A 23 16.30 9.65 -5.37
C LEU A 23 17.17 10.92 -5.44
N GLN A 24 16.62 12.09 -5.06
CA GLN A 24 17.35 13.36 -4.94
C GLN A 24 18.63 13.22 -4.10
N GLN A 25 18.54 12.60 -2.90
CA GLN A 25 19.67 12.44 -1.98
C GLN A 25 20.81 11.56 -2.51
N LYS A 26 20.51 10.57 -3.37
CA LYS A 26 21.50 9.59 -3.86
C LYS A 26 21.96 9.84 -5.29
N TYR A 27 21.10 10.45 -6.10
CA TYR A 27 21.29 10.65 -7.53
C TYR A 27 20.87 12.08 -7.91
N PRO A 28 21.57 13.12 -7.40
CA PRO A 28 21.15 14.52 -7.53
C PRO A 28 21.16 15.07 -8.96
N ARG A 29 21.63 14.30 -9.94
CA ARG A 29 21.61 14.63 -11.39
C ARG A 29 20.50 13.90 -12.16
N THR A 30 19.75 13.02 -11.52
CA THR A 30 18.69 12.23 -12.15
C THR A 30 17.39 13.02 -12.17
N SER A 31 16.84 13.22 -13.36
CA SER A 31 15.55 13.87 -13.55
C SER A 31 14.41 12.94 -13.09
N PHE A 32 13.36 13.49 -12.49
CA PHE A 32 12.18 12.71 -12.13
C PHE A 32 10.90 13.55 -12.12
N GLU A 33 9.80 12.86 -12.39
CA GLU A 33 8.43 13.40 -12.39
C GLU A 33 7.53 12.49 -11.54
N ILE A 34 6.58 13.09 -10.83
CA ILE A 34 5.55 12.39 -10.06
C ILE A 34 4.18 12.74 -10.66
N TYR A 35 3.35 11.74 -10.93
CA TYR A 35 1.98 11.93 -11.37
C TYR A 35 1.01 11.47 -10.29
N GLU A 36 0.18 12.39 -9.80
CA GLU A 36 -0.83 12.13 -8.77
C GLU A 36 -2.23 12.39 -9.35
N LYS A 37 -3.15 11.43 -9.18
CA LYS A 37 -4.53 11.53 -9.63
C LYS A 37 -5.34 12.51 -8.79
N ASP A 38 -4.98 12.68 -7.52
CA ASP A 38 -5.63 13.58 -6.58
C ASP A 38 -5.09 15.01 -6.77
N GLU A 39 -5.78 16.00 -6.17
CA GLU A 39 -5.38 17.41 -6.25
C GLU A 39 -4.31 17.85 -5.23
N GLN A 40 -3.94 16.95 -4.32
CA GLN A 40 -2.99 17.18 -3.23
C GLN A 40 -2.20 15.90 -2.94
N LEU A 41 -1.01 16.06 -2.37
CA LEU A 41 -0.16 14.93 -1.97
C LEU A 41 -0.63 14.31 -0.64
N GLY A 42 -0.27 13.04 -0.42
CA GLY A 42 -0.53 12.32 0.84
C GLY A 42 -1.20 10.96 0.68
N GLY A 43 -1.83 10.69 -0.46
CA GLY A 43 -2.48 9.41 -0.78
C GLY A 43 -3.53 9.03 0.26
N THR A 44 -3.33 7.93 1.00
CA THR A 44 -4.24 7.48 2.08
C THR A 44 -4.61 8.61 3.05
N TRP A 45 -3.66 9.46 3.43
CA TRP A 45 -3.87 10.56 4.39
C TRP A 45 -4.39 11.85 3.75
N TRP A 46 -4.50 11.90 2.43
CA TRP A 46 -5.31 12.89 1.73
C TRP A 46 -6.76 12.41 1.62
N ALA A 47 -6.97 11.19 1.08
CA ALA A 47 -8.30 10.68 0.75
C ALA A 47 -9.19 10.34 1.97
N ASN A 48 -8.62 9.74 3.03
CA ASN A 48 -9.43 9.22 4.14
C ASN A 48 -9.65 10.28 5.22
N THR A 49 -10.77 11.00 5.14
CA THR A 49 -11.09 12.15 6.01
C THR A 49 -12.27 11.91 6.95
N TYR A 50 -12.67 10.64 7.15
CA TYR A 50 -13.76 10.29 8.06
C TYR A 50 -13.43 10.62 9.54
N PRO A 51 -14.44 10.91 10.37
CA PRO A 51 -14.25 11.22 11.79
C PRO A 51 -13.45 10.15 12.53
N GLY A 52 -12.44 10.56 13.29
CA GLY A 52 -11.58 9.63 14.04
C GLY A 52 -10.54 8.87 13.22
N CYS A 53 -10.41 9.13 11.91
CA CYS A 53 -9.39 8.49 11.07
C CYS A 53 -7.99 8.68 11.67
N ALA A 54 -7.30 7.57 11.97
CA ALA A 54 -6.01 7.57 12.66
C ALA A 54 -5.19 6.30 12.38
N CYS A 55 -3.87 6.38 12.55
CA CYS A 55 -2.99 5.23 12.32
C CYS A 55 -2.97 4.26 13.51
N ASP A 56 -2.97 2.95 13.22
CA ASP A 56 -2.80 1.87 14.23
C ASP A 56 -1.32 1.56 14.53
N VAL A 57 -0.37 2.30 13.95
CA VAL A 57 1.07 2.19 14.20
C VAL A 57 1.53 3.45 14.93
N PRO A 58 2.34 3.34 16.02
CA PRO A 58 2.73 4.53 16.78
C PRO A 58 3.51 5.55 15.93
N SER A 59 3.19 6.84 16.05
CA SER A 59 3.63 7.90 15.11
C SER A 59 5.15 8.07 15.01
N HIS A 60 5.89 7.88 16.11
CA HIS A 60 7.36 7.88 16.10
C HIS A 60 7.98 6.74 15.27
N LEU A 61 7.22 5.68 14.96
CA LEU A 61 7.58 4.65 13.97
C LEU A 61 6.87 4.88 12.63
N TYR A 62 5.61 5.33 12.62
CA TYR A 62 4.84 5.70 11.43
C TYR A 62 5.24 7.10 10.89
N SER A 63 6.51 7.21 10.55
CA SER A 63 7.19 8.40 10.03
C SER A 63 8.43 7.96 9.27
N TYR A 64 8.95 8.79 8.37
CA TYR A 64 10.21 8.50 7.70
C TYR A 64 11.37 8.47 8.68
N SER A 65 12.24 7.45 8.59
CA SER A 65 13.40 7.31 9.47
C SER A 65 14.46 8.42 9.30
N PHE A 66 14.37 9.21 8.23
CA PHE A 66 15.24 10.36 7.96
C PHE A 66 14.63 11.71 8.35
N ALA A 67 13.30 11.80 8.51
CA ALA A 67 12.57 13.02 8.88
C ALA A 67 11.70 12.72 10.11
N LEU A 68 12.33 12.69 11.29
CA LEU A 68 11.67 12.36 12.55
C LEU A 68 10.98 13.60 13.13
N ASN A 69 9.72 13.46 13.54
CA ASN A 69 8.93 14.54 14.14
C ASN A 69 8.93 14.40 15.68
N PRO A 70 9.44 15.38 16.45
CA PRO A 70 9.39 15.39 17.92
C PRO A 70 8.04 15.89 18.47
N ASP A 71 7.18 16.49 17.62
CA ASP A 71 5.98 17.22 18.03
C ASP A 71 4.68 16.42 17.96
N TRP A 72 4.73 15.13 17.62
CA TRP A 72 3.55 14.24 17.62
C TRP A 72 2.69 14.43 18.88
N SER A 73 1.38 14.60 18.69
CA SER A 73 0.41 14.93 19.74
C SER A 73 0.25 13.79 20.74
N ALA A 74 0.11 12.57 20.24
CA ALA A 74 -0.13 11.36 21.00
C ALA A 74 0.58 10.16 20.35
N GLN A 75 0.57 9.01 21.02
CA GLN A 75 1.19 7.79 20.53
C GLN A 75 0.68 7.38 19.13
N PHE A 76 -0.62 7.54 18.86
CA PHE A 76 -1.27 7.23 17.59
C PHE A 76 -1.96 8.48 17.04
N SER A 77 -1.32 9.13 16.07
CA SER A 77 -1.79 10.38 15.48
C SER A 77 -3.02 10.21 14.58
N SER A 78 -3.83 11.27 14.55
CA SER A 78 -4.97 11.42 13.64
C SER A 78 -4.53 11.71 12.21
N GLN A 79 -5.43 11.51 11.25
CA GLN A 79 -5.17 11.78 9.84
C GLN A 79 -4.72 13.23 9.56
N PRO A 80 -5.33 14.29 10.13
CA PRO A 80 -4.90 15.67 9.85
C PRO A 80 -3.44 15.92 10.28
N GLU A 81 -3.02 15.34 11.41
CA GLU A 81 -1.65 15.47 11.91
C GLU A 81 -0.64 14.72 11.01
N ILE A 82 -0.99 13.51 10.56
CA ILE A 82 -0.14 12.73 9.64
C ILE A 82 -0.09 13.39 8.25
N ALA A 83 -1.19 13.94 7.76
CA ALA A 83 -1.25 14.68 6.51
C ALA A 83 -0.37 15.94 6.56
N ALA A 84 -0.44 16.70 7.65
CA ALA A 84 0.41 17.87 7.89
C ALA A 84 1.91 17.48 7.92
N TYR A 85 2.27 16.40 8.62
CA TYR A 85 3.63 15.87 8.61
C TYR A 85 4.10 15.48 7.19
N CYS A 86 3.26 14.81 6.41
CA CYS A 86 3.63 14.38 5.06
C CYS A 86 3.83 15.58 4.11
N ARG A 87 3.00 16.63 4.26
CA ARG A 87 3.15 17.89 3.54
C ARG A 87 4.45 18.60 3.92
N ALA A 88 4.71 18.80 5.21
CA ALA A 88 5.92 19.47 5.69
C ALA A 88 7.21 18.80 5.20
N VAL A 89 7.29 17.47 5.23
CA VAL A 89 8.47 16.73 4.72
C VAL A 89 8.60 16.81 3.19
N ALA A 90 7.47 16.88 2.46
CA ALA A 90 7.52 17.08 1.01
C ALA A 90 7.98 18.50 0.65
N GLU A 91 7.53 19.52 1.40
CA GLU A 91 7.93 20.93 1.25
C GLU A 91 9.40 21.16 1.60
N GLU A 92 9.91 20.58 2.70
CA GLU A 92 11.33 20.66 3.12
C GLU A 92 12.30 20.17 2.03
N HIS A 93 11.88 19.21 1.21
CA HIS A 93 12.66 18.62 0.13
C HIS A 93 12.28 19.12 -1.27
N ASP A 94 11.43 20.14 -1.36
CA ASP A 94 10.93 20.73 -2.60
C ASP A 94 10.47 19.64 -3.60
N ILE A 95 9.63 18.73 -3.08
CA ILE A 95 8.97 17.67 -3.85
C ILE A 95 7.75 18.18 -4.64
N PRO A 96 6.90 19.11 -4.13
CA PRO A 96 5.71 19.58 -4.85
C PRO A 96 5.96 20.08 -6.28
N ARG A 97 7.09 20.74 -6.56
CA ARG A 97 7.44 21.19 -7.94
C ARG A 97 7.63 20.04 -8.93
N HIS A 98 7.86 18.81 -8.45
CA HIS A 98 8.02 17.61 -9.28
C HIS A 98 6.70 16.84 -9.45
N ILE A 99 5.60 17.28 -8.82
CA ILE A 99 4.30 16.62 -8.90
C ILE A 99 3.41 17.32 -9.92
N THR A 100 2.90 16.56 -10.89
CA THR A 100 1.73 16.96 -11.68
C THR A 100 0.50 16.34 -11.02
N PHE A 101 -0.32 17.18 -10.39
CA PHE A 101 -1.58 16.79 -9.75
C PHE A 101 -2.70 16.58 -10.77
N ARG A 102 -3.85 16.05 -10.30
CA ARG A 102 -5.05 15.79 -11.12
C ARG A 102 -4.74 15.02 -12.42
N SER A 103 -3.73 14.15 -12.37
CA SER A 103 -3.13 13.49 -13.53
C SER A 103 -3.12 11.98 -13.31
N THR A 104 -4.00 11.28 -14.01
CA THR A 104 -4.15 9.83 -13.92
C THR A 104 -3.32 9.16 -15.01
N VAL A 105 -2.25 8.46 -14.63
CA VAL A 105 -1.62 7.47 -15.53
C VAL A 105 -2.69 6.43 -15.87
N GLN A 106 -2.90 6.16 -17.16
CA GLN A 106 -3.87 5.18 -17.66
C GLN A 106 -3.21 3.90 -18.16
N ALA A 107 -1.99 4.00 -18.72
CA ALA A 107 -1.23 2.85 -19.20
C ALA A 107 0.27 3.15 -19.16
N ALA A 108 1.08 2.08 -19.11
CA ALA A 108 2.53 2.19 -19.26
C ALA A 108 3.06 0.96 -20.01
N VAL A 109 3.68 1.18 -21.18
CA VAL A 109 4.18 0.12 -22.05
C VAL A 109 5.69 0.24 -22.18
N PHE A 110 6.41 -0.85 -21.95
CA PHE A 110 7.85 -0.91 -22.17
C PHE A 110 8.16 -1.07 -23.66
N ASP A 111 8.92 -0.13 -24.20
CA ASP A 111 9.35 -0.03 -25.59
C ASP A 111 10.76 -0.61 -25.73
N GLU A 112 10.85 -1.91 -26.01
CA GLU A 112 12.13 -2.66 -26.07
C GLU A 112 13.20 -2.02 -26.97
N PRO A 113 12.91 -1.55 -28.21
CA PRO A 113 13.90 -0.90 -29.07
C PRO A 113 14.55 0.36 -28.47
N SER A 114 13.85 1.09 -27.60
CA SER A 114 14.39 2.29 -26.94
C SER A 114 14.86 2.04 -25.51
N GLY A 115 14.44 0.94 -24.88
CA GLY A 115 14.68 0.65 -23.47
C GLY A 115 13.98 1.64 -22.53
N THR A 116 12.82 2.16 -22.94
CA THR A 116 12.04 3.15 -22.17
C THR A 116 10.60 2.72 -21.94
N TRP A 117 9.94 3.33 -20.96
CA TRP A 117 8.51 3.23 -20.73
C TRP A 117 7.79 4.39 -21.43
N ALA A 118 6.86 4.08 -22.32
CA ALA A 118 5.86 5.01 -22.82
C ALA A 118 4.65 5.02 -21.87
N VAL A 119 4.40 6.15 -21.21
CA VAL A 119 3.39 6.30 -20.16
C VAL A 119 2.28 7.23 -20.63
N ARG A 120 1.07 6.72 -20.74
CA ARG A 120 -0.13 7.47 -21.15
C ARG A 120 -0.79 8.08 -19.92
N ILE A 121 -0.95 9.39 -19.91
CA ILE A 121 -1.48 10.19 -18.79
C ILE A 121 -2.72 10.94 -19.26
N LEU A 122 -3.79 10.87 -18.46
CA LEU A 122 -4.98 11.72 -18.56
C LEU A 122 -4.86 12.87 -17.57
N ASP A 123 -4.87 14.11 -18.06
CA ASP A 123 -5.17 15.29 -17.27
C ASP A 123 -6.68 15.34 -16.99
N GLN A 124 -7.07 15.26 -15.73
CA GLN A 124 -8.47 15.28 -15.30
C GLN A 124 -9.12 16.67 -15.41
N GLN A 125 -8.34 17.76 -15.50
CA GLN A 125 -8.86 19.12 -15.64
C GLN A 125 -9.23 19.44 -17.09
N THR A 126 -8.37 19.06 -18.04
CA THR A 126 -8.58 19.34 -19.46
C THR A 126 -9.25 18.19 -20.22
N GLY A 127 -9.21 16.97 -19.67
CA GLY A 127 -9.58 15.75 -20.37
C GLY A 127 -8.55 15.32 -21.42
N GLN A 128 -7.43 16.02 -21.56
CA GLN A 128 -6.39 15.71 -22.53
C GLN A 128 -5.61 14.46 -22.12
N ILE A 129 -5.40 13.57 -23.10
CA ILE A 129 -4.47 12.45 -22.97
C ILE A 129 -3.16 12.79 -23.67
N TYR A 130 -2.04 12.57 -23.00
CA TYR A 130 -0.68 12.74 -23.55
C TYR A 130 0.24 11.58 -23.15
N GLU A 131 1.39 11.46 -23.81
CA GLU A 131 2.43 10.47 -23.51
C GLU A 131 3.63 11.16 -22.83
N ARG A 132 4.30 10.43 -21.93
CA ARG A 132 5.63 10.74 -21.38
C ARG A 132 6.53 9.52 -21.46
N ARG A 133 7.81 9.73 -21.75
CA ARG A 133 8.83 8.68 -21.89
C ARG A 133 9.85 8.72 -20.76
N ALA A 134 9.98 7.59 -20.06
CA ALA A 134 10.89 7.47 -18.92
C ALA A 134 11.78 6.23 -19.00
N ARG A 135 13.02 6.30 -18.47
CA ARG A 135 13.91 5.11 -18.39
C ARG A 135 13.45 4.14 -17.31
N VAL A 136 12.99 4.67 -16.18
CA VAL A 136 12.56 3.88 -15.02
C VAL A 136 11.13 4.27 -14.64
N LEU A 137 10.28 3.27 -14.47
CA LEU A 137 8.94 3.43 -13.93
C LEU A 137 8.89 2.95 -12.48
N ILE A 138 8.32 3.78 -11.61
CA ILE A 138 8.13 3.50 -10.18
C ILE A 138 6.65 3.54 -9.86
N SER A 139 6.09 2.42 -9.38
CA SER A 139 4.72 2.42 -8.87
C SER A 139 4.69 2.68 -7.36
N ALA A 140 3.93 3.71 -6.98
CA ALA A 140 3.62 4.11 -5.60
C ALA A 140 2.10 4.31 -5.39
N VAL A 141 1.24 3.72 -6.24
CA VAL A 141 -0.22 3.91 -6.32
C VAL A 141 -1.03 3.46 -5.08
N GLY A 142 -0.36 2.89 -4.08
CA GLY A 142 -0.99 2.36 -2.86
C GLY A 142 -1.68 1.01 -3.05
N LEU A 143 -2.03 0.38 -1.92
CA LEU A 143 -2.77 -0.89 -1.86
C LEU A 143 -4.24 -0.70 -1.42
N LEU A 144 -4.52 0.41 -0.74
CA LEU A 144 -5.81 0.75 -0.12
C LEU A 144 -6.19 2.17 -0.55
N SER A 145 -6.31 2.36 -1.87
CA SER A 145 -6.59 3.63 -2.54
C SER A 145 -7.95 3.63 -3.24
N GLU A 146 -8.30 2.57 -3.97
CA GLU A 146 -9.62 2.44 -4.60
C GLU A 146 -10.62 1.73 -3.69
N PRO A 147 -11.69 2.42 -3.22
CA PRO A 147 -12.71 1.81 -2.37
C PRO A 147 -13.51 0.75 -3.12
N ASN A 148 -14.16 -0.13 -2.36
CA ASN A 148 -15.16 -1.04 -2.92
C ASN A 148 -16.43 -0.26 -3.27
N ASP A 149 -17.05 -0.60 -4.39
CA ASP A 149 -18.33 -0.04 -4.81
C ASP A 149 -19.47 -0.58 -3.92
N CYS A 150 -20.67 -0.01 -4.04
CA CYS A 150 -21.84 -0.56 -3.36
C CYS A 150 -22.37 -1.76 -4.16
N GLU A 151 -22.17 -2.97 -3.65
CA GLU A 151 -22.67 -4.22 -4.25
C GLU A 151 -24.06 -4.63 -3.73
N ILE A 152 -24.70 -3.80 -2.88
CA ILE A 152 -26.03 -4.07 -2.33
C ILE A 152 -27.10 -3.67 -3.36
N PRO A 153 -28.04 -4.56 -3.75
CA PRO A 153 -29.09 -4.23 -4.72
C PRO A 153 -29.93 -3.01 -4.31
N GLY A 154 -30.36 -2.19 -5.27
CA GLY A 154 -31.21 -1.03 -5.02
C GLY A 154 -30.49 0.21 -4.50
N ALA A 155 -29.15 0.25 -4.53
CA ALA A 155 -28.37 1.41 -4.09
C ALA A 155 -28.69 2.67 -4.90
N GLU A 156 -29.02 2.49 -6.17
CA GLU A 156 -29.47 3.49 -7.14
C GLU A 156 -30.87 4.06 -6.88
N GLU A 157 -31.71 3.37 -6.08
CA GLU A 157 -33.06 3.84 -5.72
C GLU A 157 -33.05 4.75 -4.48
N TYR A 158 -31.95 4.78 -3.72
CA TYR A 158 -31.87 5.45 -2.44
C TYR A 158 -31.93 6.98 -2.56
N LYS A 159 -32.78 7.61 -1.76
CA LYS A 159 -33.00 9.07 -1.79
C LYS A 159 -32.19 9.83 -0.72
N GLY A 160 -31.51 9.12 0.19
CA GLY A 160 -30.65 9.70 1.22
C GLY A 160 -29.18 9.83 0.77
N ARG A 161 -28.28 10.04 1.73
CA ARG A 161 -26.82 10.16 1.47
C ARG A 161 -26.13 8.79 1.50
N LEU A 162 -25.71 8.25 0.35
CA LEU A 162 -24.92 7.01 0.29
C LEU A 162 -23.47 7.33 -0.11
N PHE A 163 -22.52 7.00 0.76
CA PHE A 163 -21.11 7.28 0.54
C PHE A 163 -20.19 6.26 1.24
N HIS A 164 -18.96 6.11 0.75
CA HIS A 164 -17.95 5.23 1.33
C HIS A 164 -17.03 6.01 2.29
N SER A 165 -16.54 5.38 3.35
CA SER A 165 -15.72 6.06 4.38
C SER A 165 -14.46 6.72 3.81
N ALA A 166 -13.88 6.14 2.74
CA ALA A 166 -12.73 6.68 2.02
C ALA A 166 -13.05 7.85 1.06
N ARG A 167 -14.33 8.25 0.95
CA ARG A 167 -14.87 9.38 0.20
C ARG A 167 -15.95 10.04 1.06
N TRP A 168 -15.55 10.47 2.26
CA TRP A 168 -16.47 10.97 3.29
C TRP A 168 -17.22 12.23 2.82
N ASP A 169 -18.56 12.24 2.98
CA ASP A 169 -19.38 13.39 2.64
C ASP A 169 -19.35 14.42 3.78
N HIS A 170 -18.48 15.43 3.64
CA HIS A 170 -18.37 16.54 4.58
C HIS A 170 -19.59 17.47 4.58
N GLY A 171 -20.53 17.30 3.65
CA GLY A 171 -21.81 18.02 3.64
C GLY A 171 -22.94 17.28 4.39
N PHE A 172 -22.66 16.14 5.03
CA PHE A 172 -23.63 15.40 5.82
C PHE A 172 -23.48 15.64 7.32
N GLU A 173 -24.40 16.44 7.88
CA GLU A 173 -24.58 16.60 9.32
C GLU A 173 -25.42 15.43 9.88
N TRP A 174 -24.82 14.61 10.74
CA TRP A 174 -25.45 13.41 11.29
C TRP A 174 -26.25 13.64 12.57
N GLU A 175 -26.19 14.82 13.20
CA GLU A 175 -26.87 15.07 14.46
C GLU A 175 -28.39 14.91 14.32
N GLY A 176 -28.99 14.10 15.21
CA GLY A 176 -30.42 13.79 15.16
C GLY A 176 -30.87 12.93 13.97
N LYS A 177 -29.95 12.41 13.15
CA LYS A 177 -30.24 11.57 11.97
C LYS A 177 -30.22 10.08 12.26
N ASP A 178 -30.93 9.31 11.44
CA ASP A 178 -30.84 7.85 11.41
C ASP A 178 -29.75 7.43 10.41
N VAL A 179 -28.71 6.73 10.88
CA VAL A 179 -27.54 6.37 10.06
C VAL A 179 -27.36 4.86 10.02
N VAL A 180 -27.30 4.29 8.81
CA VAL A 180 -26.94 2.88 8.59
C VAL A 180 -25.46 2.79 8.26
N VAL A 181 -24.75 1.85 8.89
CA VAL A 181 -23.32 1.62 8.65
C VAL A 181 -23.09 0.19 8.18
N VAL A 182 -22.43 0.01 7.04
CA VAL A 182 -22.15 -1.31 6.46
C VAL A 182 -20.68 -1.67 6.67
N GLY A 183 -20.41 -2.63 7.56
CA GLY A 183 -19.08 -3.14 7.85
C GLY A 183 -18.51 -2.70 9.21
N ASN A 184 -17.51 -3.46 9.69
CA ASN A 184 -16.88 -3.35 11.02
C ASN A 184 -15.34 -3.50 10.96
N GLY A 185 -14.72 -3.12 9.84
CA GLY A 185 -13.26 -3.00 9.73
C GLY A 185 -12.73 -1.75 10.45
N CYS A 186 -11.41 -1.52 10.35
CA CYS A 186 -10.72 -0.42 11.04
C CYS A 186 -11.36 0.98 10.87
N SER A 187 -11.97 1.27 9.71
CA SER A 187 -12.64 2.56 9.49
C SER A 187 -13.89 2.71 10.34
N ALA A 188 -14.79 1.72 10.31
CA ALA A 188 -16.04 1.75 11.06
C ALA A 188 -15.80 1.82 12.58
N THR A 189 -14.82 1.06 13.10
CA THR A 189 -14.52 1.09 14.54
C THR A 189 -13.95 2.43 15.01
N GLN A 190 -13.48 3.29 14.09
CA GLN A 190 -13.01 4.64 14.40
C GLN A 190 -14.13 5.69 14.34
N PHE A 191 -15.05 5.64 13.35
CA PHE A 191 -16.11 6.66 13.23
C PHE A 191 -17.42 6.32 13.96
N VAL A 192 -17.83 5.06 14.08
CA VAL A 192 -19.08 4.66 14.78
C VAL A 192 -19.13 5.15 16.23
N PRO A 193 -18.02 5.12 17.01
CA PRO A 193 -18.00 5.67 18.37
C PRO A 193 -18.18 7.18 18.41
N ILE A 194 -17.86 7.91 17.33
CA ILE A 194 -18.06 9.35 17.23
C ILE A 194 -19.51 9.65 16.84
N LEU A 195 -20.06 8.96 15.83
CA LEU A 195 -21.46 9.13 15.38
C LEU A 195 -22.47 8.89 16.52
N THR A 196 -22.16 7.99 17.45
CA THR A 196 -23.04 7.65 18.58
C THR A 196 -22.78 8.50 19.83
N ASN A 197 -21.76 9.38 19.85
CA ASN A 197 -21.35 10.11 21.05
C ASN A 197 -22.18 11.38 21.30
N THR A 198 -22.56 11.63 22.55
CA THR A 198 -23.32 12.83 22.95
C THR A 198 -22.41 13.90 23.58
N PRO A 199 -22.74 15.21 23.44
CA PRO A 199 -23.73 15.79 22.52
C PRO A 199 -23.27 15.70 21.05
N GLY A 200 -24.17 15.97 20.08
CA GLY A 200 -23.85 15.87 18.64
C GLY A 200 -24.04 14.47 18.03
N SER A 201 -24.77 13.57 18.69
CA SER A 201 -24.97 12.20 18.22
C SER A 201 -26.00 12.09 17.10
N ALA A 202 -25.84 11.10 16.24
CA ALA A 202 -26.94 10.53 15.47
C ALA A 202 -28.06 10.04 16.40
N LYS A 203 -29.31 10.17 15.93
CA LYS A 203 -30.53 9.69 16.60
C LYS A 203 -30.53 8.16 16.69
N SER A 204 -30.07 7.49 15.64
CA SER A 204 -29.80 6.05 15.65
C SER A 204 -28.62 5.71 14.74
N VAL A 205 -27.88 4.67 15.11
CA VAL A 205 -26.84 4.05 14.29
C VAL A 205 -27.09 2.54 14.26
N THR A 206 -27.55 2.03 13.11
CA THR A 206 -27.71 0.58 12.88
C THR A 206 -26.56 0.08 12.00
N GLN A 207 -25.67 -0.71 12.60
CA GLN A 207 -24.47 -1.23 11.94
C GLN A 207 -24.63 -2.70 11.55
N PHE A 208 -24.59 -2.97 10.24
CA PHE A 208 -24.63 -4.31 9.68
C PHE A 208 -23.23 -4.88 9.51
N ILE A 209 -22.99 -6.07 10.07
CA ILE A 209 -21.68 -6.73 10.05
C ILE A 209 -21.77 -8.15 9.49
N ARG A 210 -20.80 -8.52 8.65
CA ARG A 210 -20.74 -9.88 8.07
C ARG A 210 -19.83 -10.82 8.86
N GLN A 211 -18.67 -10.32 9.31
CA GLN A 211 -17.69 -11.12 10.03
C GLN A 211 -17.06 -10.32 11.18
N PRO A 212 -16.96 -10.88 12.39
CA PRO A 212 -16.22 -10.24 13.48
C PRO A 212 -14.73 -10.10 13.20
N HIS A 213 -14.09 -9.17 13.92
CA HIS A 213 -12.66 -8.89 13.88
C HIS A 213 -12.03 -9.09 15.26
N TRP A 214 -10.76 -9.50 15.30
CA TRP A 214 -9.97 -9.50 16.53
C TRP A 214 -9.66 -8.06 16.95
N LEU A 215 -10.19 -7.66 18.10
CA LEU A 215 -10.03 -6.33 18.69
C LEU A 215 -8.91 -6.32 19.74
N GLU A 216 -8.00 -5.36 19.65
CA GLU A 216 -6.90 -5.13 20.60
C GLU A 216 -7.07 -3.73 21.24
N PRO A 217 -6.92 -3.57 22.56
CA PRO A 217 -7.04 -2.27 23.22
C PRO A 217 -6.00 -1.27 22.68
N ARG A 218 -6.43 -0.04 22.36
CA ARG A 218 -5.57 1.04 21.87
C ARG A 218 -5.59 2.27 22.79
N PRO A 219 -4.92 2.22 23.96
CA PRO A 219 -4.66 3.43 24.73
C PRO A 219 -3.84 4.42 23.88
N ASN A 220 -4.24 5.69 23.86
CA ASN A 220 -3.59 6.72 23.06
C ASN A 220 -3.05 7.86 23.95
N PRO A 221 -1.96 7.64 24.70
CA PRO A 221 -1.41 8.66 25.59
C PRO A 221 -0.91 9.88 24.80
N VAL A 222 -1.33 11.07 25.25
CA VAL A 222 -0.85 12.37 24.77
C VAL A 222 0.58 12.60 25.28
N TYR A 223 1.48 13.09 24.43
CA TYR A 223 2.86 13.38 24.82
C TYR A 223 2.96 14.75 25.52
N PRO A 224 3.38 14.82 26.80
CA PRO A 224 3.57 16.09 27.51
C PRO A 224 4.65 16.96 26.88
N ALA A 225 4.56 18.28 27.06
CA ALA A 225 5.54 19.24 26.52
C ALA A 225 7.00 18.90 26.91
N ALA A 226 7.22 18.40 28.14
CA ALA A 226 8.54 17.95 28.59
C ALA A 226 9.09 16.77 27.77
N VAL A 227 8.25 15.82 27.35
CA VAL A 227 8.66 14.68 26.51
C VAL A 227 9.00 15.15 25.09
N LYS A 228 8.19 16.06 24.52
CA LYS A 228 8.48 16.69 23.22
C LYS A 228 9.79 17.50 23.25
N TRP A 229 10.03 18.23 24.33
CA TRP A 229 11.29 18.93 24.56
C TRP A 229 12.48 17.97 24.59
N VAL A 230 12.37 16.85 25.31
CA VAL A 230 13.41 15.79 25.33
C VAL A 230 13.65 15.22 23.93
N PHE A 231 12.60 14.91 23.16
CA PHE A 231 12.75 14.42 21.78
C PHE A 231 13.39 15.43 20.82
N ARG A 232 13.17 16.74 21.03
CA ARG A 232 13.77 17.81 20.22
C ARG A 232 15.23 18.07 20.58
N HIS A 233 15.58 18.09 21.87
CA HIS A 233 16.86 18.63 22.33
C HIS A 233 17.87 17.58 22.83
N VAL A 234 17.45 16.39 23.26
CA VAL A 234 18.38 15.37 23.75
C VAL A 234 18.77 14.43 22.59
N PRO A 235 20.06 14.39 22.18
CA PRO A 235 20.48 13.60 21.04
C PRO A 235 20.13 12.12 21.18
N LEU A 236 19.81 11.48 20.06
CA LEU A 236 19.49 10.05 19.91
C LEU A 236 18.23 9.55 20.64
N VAL A 237 17.68 10.23 21.67
CA VAL A 237 16.53 9.71 22.45
C VAL A 237 15.34 9.34 21.57
N MET A 238 14.95 10.21 20.64
CA MET A 238 13.85 9.92 19.70
C MET A 238 14.17 8.73 18.76
N ARG A 239 15.44 8.52 18.40
CA ARG A 239 15.87 7.35 17.59
C ARG A 239 15.84 6.07 18.40
N CYS A 240 16.30 6.10 19.65
CA CYS A 240 16.23 4.98 20.59
C CYS A 240 14.77 4.62 20.90
N PHE A 241 13.91 5.61 21.12
CA PHE A 241 12.48 5.41 21.34
C PHE A 241 11.79 4.76 20.14
N ARG A 242 12.04 5.27 18.92
CA ARG A 242 11.59 4.64 17.67
C ARG A 242 12.08 3.20 17.54
N TYR A 243 13.34 2.93 17.88
CA TYR A 243 13.91 1.58 17.81
C TYR A 243 13.29 0.63 18.85
N ALA A 244 12.98 1.12 20.06
CA ALA A 244 12.24 0.36 21.05
C ALA A 244 10.81 0.00 20.58
N ILE A 245 10.10 0.94 19.94
CA ILE A 245 8.79 0.67 19.31
C ILE A 245 8.93 -0.39 18.21
N PHE A 246 9.96 -0.29 17.36
CA PHE A 246 10.25 -1.28 16.32
C PHE A 246 10.47 -2.67 16.92
N LEU A 247 11.37 -2.83 17.90
CA LEU A 247 11.62 -4.11 18.56
C LEU A 247 10.35 -4.68 19.23
N TYR A 248 9.53 -3.82 19.84
CA TYR A 248 8.25 -4.21 20.43
C TYR A 248 7.30 -4.78 19.38
N LEU A 249 7.12 -4.11 18.22
CA LEU A 249 6.25 -4.62 17.15
C LEU A 249 6.82 -5.85 16.45
N GLU A 250 8.13 -5.92 16.21
CA GLU A 250 8.79 -7.12 15.66
C GLU A 250 8.63 -8.34 16.58
N SER A 251 8.57 -8.14 17.91
CA SER A 251 8.32 -9.25 18.85
C SER A 251 6.99 -9.98 18.57
N TYR A 252 5.98 -9.29 18.01
CA TYR A 252 4.71 -9.91 17.60
C TYR A 252 4.88 -10.86 16.43
N PHE A 253 5.92 -10.72 15.59
CA PHE A 253 6.16 -11.60 14.44
C PHE A 253 6.33 -13.06 14.87
N SER A 254 6.89 -13.30 16.06
CA SER A 254 6.98 -14.63 16.67
C SER A 254 5.63 -15.37 16.74
N THR A 255 4.51 -14.66 16.86
CA THR A 255 3.17 -15.25 16.95
C THR A 255 2.65 -15.78 15.61
N PHE A 256 3.21 -15.34 14.49
CA PHE A 256 2.83 -15.80 13.14
C PHE A 256 3.54 -17.10 12.73
N LYS A 257 4.54 -17.56 13.49
CA LYS A 257 5.12 -18.90 13.29
C LYS A 257 4.04 -19.97 13.55
N VAL A 258 3.77 -20.82 12.57
CA VAL A 258 2.58 -21.70 12.55
C VAL A 258 2.55 -22.64 13.77
N VAL A 259 3.68 -23.27 14.09
CA VAL A 259 3.81 -24.25 15.18
C VAL A 259 4.18 -23.54 16.49
N GLU A 260 5.31 -22.85 16.52
CA GLU A 260 5.92 -22.24 17.72
C GLU A 260 5.05 -21.11 18.28
N GLY A 261 4.39 -20.35 17.41
CA GLY A 261 3.49 -19.26 17.79
C GLY A 261 2.14 -19.73 18.35
N ARG A 262 1.76 -21.01 18.19
CA ARG A 262 0.39 -21.52 18.50
C ARG A 262 0.00 -21.27 19.96
N LYS A 263 0.87 -21.54 20.92
CA LYS A 263 0.61 -21.33 22.36
C LYS A 263 0.35 -19.84 22.65
N THR A 264 1.17 -18.96 22.08
CA THR A 264 1.07 -17.51 22.24
C THR A 264 -0.16 -16.94 21.55
N ARG A 265 -0.52 -17.42 20.34
CA ARG A 265 -1.78 -17.07 19.67
C ARG A 265 -2.98 -17.46 20.53
N GLY A 266 -3.02 -18.70 21.04
CA GLY A 266 -4.11 -19.17 21.91
C GLY A 266 -4.23 -18.39 23.23
N GLN A 267 -3.11 -17.98 23.84
CA GLN A 267 -3.12 -17.08 25.00
C GLN A 267 -3.69 -15.70 24.64
N ARG A 268 -3.25 -15.10 23.52
CA ARG A 268 -3.73 -13.79 23.04
C ARG A 268 -5.21 -13.80 22.65
N MET A 269 -5.70 -14.86 22.00
CA MET A 269 -7.12 -15.04 21.69
C MET A 269 -7.96 -15.07 22.98
N ARG A 270 -7.52 -15.80 24.01
CA ARG A 270 -8.20 -15.80 25.33
C ARG A 270 -8.21 -14.42 25.98
N SER A 271 -7.09 -13.69 25.96
CA SER A 271 -7.04 -12.33 26.53
C SER A 271 -7.92 -11.33 25.75
N GLN A 272 -8.00 -11.46 24.42
CA GLN A 272 -8.87 -10.61 23.60
C GLN A 272 -10.35 -10.95 23.79
N ILE A 273 -10.73 -12.22 23.95
CA ILE A 273 -12.10 -12.60 24.34
C ILE A 273 -12.43 -12.07 25.74
N ALA A 274 -11.51 -12.15 26.70
CA ALA A 274 -11.72 -11.62 28.05
C ALA A 274 -11.85 -10.08 28.06
N TYR A 275 -11.07 -9.37 27.24
CA TYR A 275 -11.21 -7.93 27.03
C TYR A 275 -12.56 -7.59 26.38
N LEU A 276 -12.94 -8.31 25.31
CA LEU A 276 -14.22 -8.14 24.62
C LEU A 276 -15.39 -8.32 25.58
N LYS A 277 -15.40 -9.39 26.37
CA LYS A 277 -16.42 -9.65 27.40
C LYS A 277 -16.38 -8.70 28.60
N LYS A 278 -15.33 -7.91 28.76
CA LYS A 278 -15.27 -6.84 29.77
C LYS A 278 -15.86 -5.53 29.23
N MET A 279 -15.65 -5.23 27.95
CA MET A 279 -15.97 -3.93 27.37
C MET A 279 -17.30 -3.89 26.63
N ALA A 280 -17.72 -4.98 25.99
CA ALA A 280 -18.93 -5.04 25.16
C ALA A 280 -20.18 -5.50 25.97
N PRO A 281 -21.40 -5.19 25.52
CA PRO A 281 -22.62 -5.79 26.04
C PRO A 281 -22.71 -7.30 25.73
N GLU A 282 -23.26 -8.08 26.67
CA GLU A 282 -23.42 -9.54 26.51
C GLU A 282 -24.28 -9.92 25.30
N LYS A 283 -25.30 -9.11 24.97
CA LYS A 283 -26.16 -9.28 23.79
C LYS A 283 -25.43 -9.30 22.43
N TYR A 284 -24.14 -8.99 22.38
CA TYR A 284 -23.34 -8.97 21.14
C TYR A 284 -22.13 -9.91 21.15
N TYR A 285 -21.93 -10.76 22.18
CA TYR A 285 -20.75 -11.63 22.25
C TYR A 285 -20.68 -12.65 21.10
N ASP A 286 -21.80 -13.24 20.72
CA ASP A 286 -21.93 -14.17 19.60
C ASP A 286 -21.72 -13.47 18.24
N MET A 287 -22.03 -12.18 18.14
CA MET A 287 -21.78 -11.36 16.95
C MET A 287 -20.32 -10.91 16.83
N LEU A 288 -19.63 -10.68 17.96
CA LEU A 288 -18.30 -10.07 18.02
C LEU A 288 -17.13 -11.04 18.20
N ILE A 289 -17.31 -12.23 18.77
CA ILE A 289 -16.21 -13.18 19.00
C ILE A 289 -15.83 -13.90 17.69
N PRO A 290 -14.58 -13.78 17.19
CA PRO A 290 -14.20 -14.42 15.92
C PRO A 290 -13.95 -15.92 16.04
N MET A 291 -14.41 -16.67 15.03
CA MET A 291 -14.09 -18.10 14.87
C MET A 291 -12.75 -18.38 14.17
N MET A 292 -12.11 -17.35 13.59
CA MET A 292 -10.84 -17.47 12.86
C MET A 292 -9.62 -17.30 13.78
N GLU A 293 -8.48 -17.92 13.45
CA GLU A 293 -7.24 -17.71 14.20
C GLU A 293 -6.79 -16.23 14.16
N LEU A 294 -6.12 -15.81 15.24
CA LEU A 294 -5.49 -14.50 15.33
C LEU A 294 -4.37 -14.39 14.29
N GLY A 295 -4.50 -13.41 13.38
CA GLY A 295 -3.55 -13.17 12.29
C GLY A 295 -4.08 -13.52 10.89
N CYS A 296 -5.20 -14.24 10.76
CA CYS A 296 -5.85 -14.49 9.46
C CYS A 296 -6.41 -13.21 8.80
N LYS A 297 -6.64 -12.16 9.60
CA LYS A 297 -6.92 -10.79 9.17
C LYS A 297 -6.06 -9.82 9.98
N ARG A 298 -5.88 -8.59 9.46
CA ARG A 298 -5.34 -7.47 10.23
C ARG A 298 -6.15 -7.28 11.51
N ARG A 299 -5.46 -7.08 12.64
CA ARG A 299 -6.06 -6.77 13.94
C ARG A 299 -6.70 -5.39 13.87
N VAL A 300 -7.88 -5.25 14.46
CA VAL A 300 -8.58 -3.98 14.59
C VAL A 300 -8.30 -3.42 15.99
N MET A 301 -8.15 -2.11 16.07
CA MET A 301 -7.87 -1.43 17.33
C MET A 301 -9.17 -0.90 17.91
N ASP A 302 -9.40 -1.15 19.20
CA ASP A 302 -10.57 -0.64 19.91
C ASP A 302 -10.36 0.84 20.26
N THR A 303 -11.08 1.72 19.56
CA THR A 303 -11.13 3.17 19.75
C THR A 303 -12.49 3.55 20.29
N ASP A 304 -12.80 3.07 21.50
CA ASP A 304 -14.11 3.16 22.18
C ASP A 304 -15.27 2.46 21.46
N TYR A 305 -14.96 1.54 20.53
CA TYR A 305 -15.94 0.78 19.75
C TYR A 305 -16.70 -0.23 20.59
N LEU A 306 -16.03 -0.97 21.47
CA LEU A 306 -16.75 -1.90 22.34
C LEU A 306 -17.61 -1.16 23.38
N ALA A 307 -17.17 0.00 23.83
CA ALA A 307 -17.91 0.85 24.76
C ALA A 307 -19.15 1.48 24.12
N CYS A 308 -19.08 1.92 22.86
CA CYS A 308 -20.21 2.57 22.19
C CYS A 308 -21.42 1.64 21.97
N LEU A 309 -21.21 0.31 21.98
CA LEU A 309 -22.29 -0.69 21.85
C LEU A 309 -23.25 -0.75 23.05
N HIS A 310 -22.90 -0.15 24.19
CA HIS A 310 -23.81 0.02 25.34
C HIS A 310 -24.81 1.17 25.17
N ARG A 311 -24.63 2.04 24.16
CA ARG A 311 -25.46 3.23 23.97
C ARG A 311 -26.83 2.86 23.39
N GLU A 312 -27.87 3.55 23.83
CA GLU A 312 -29.25 3.29 23.42
C GLU A 312 -29.49 3.58 21.92
N ASN A 313 -28.75 4.53 21.35
CA ASN A 313 -28.78 4.86 19.92
C ASN A 313 -27.90 3.95 19.04
N MET A 314 -27.34 2.86 19.57
CA MET A 314 -26.45 1.95 18.84
C MET A 314 -27.03 0.54 18.73
N GLU A 315 -27.21 0.07 17.49
CA GLU A 315 -27.61 -1.31 17.19
C GLU A 315 -26.56 -1.99 16.31
N LEU A 316 -26.07 -3.15 16.76
CA LEU A 316 -25.25 -4.04 15.94
C LEU A 316 -26.10 -5.20 15.40
N VAL A 317 -26.07 -5.41 14.09
CA VAL A 317 -26.84 -6.44 13.39
C VAL A 317 -25.89 -7.38 12.63
N ARG A 318 -26.04 -8.69 12.85
CA ARG A 318 -25.27 -9.73 12.16
C ARG A 318 -26.14 -10.84 11.56
N HIS A 319 -27.19 -11.25 12.28
CA HIS A 319 -28.00 -12.44 11.93
C HIS A 319 -29.19 -12.14 11.02
N ASP A 320 -29.41 -10.85 10.71
CA ASP A 320 -30.45 -10.37 9.81
C ASP A 320 -29.79 -9.42 8.79
N PRO A 321 -29.13 -9.96 7.75
CA PRO A 321 -28.34 -9.16 6.82
C PRO A 321 -29.25 -8.34 5.89
N ILE A 322 -28.66 -7.34 5.22
CA ILE A 322 -29.36 -6.51 4.24
C ILE A 322 -29.66 -7.35 2.99
N GLU A 323 -30.94 -7.47 2.63
CA GLU A 323 -31.42 -8.01 1.36
C GLU A 323 -31.19 -6.98 0.23
N ARG A 324 -31.66 -5.75 0.45
CA ARG A 324 -31.55 -4.63 -0.49
C ARG A 324 -31.57 -3.28 0.19
N ILE A 325 -31.08 -2.27 -0.51
CA ILE A 325 -31.38 -0.87 -0.23
C ILE A 325 -32.78 -0.56 -0.80
N THR A 326 -33.50 0.33 -0.12
CA THR A 326 -34.81 0.85 -0.53
C THR A 326 -34.73 2.37 -0.67
N ALA A 327 -35.77 3.01 -1.20
CA ALA A 327 -35.79 4.46 -1.36
C ALA A 327 -35.56 5.28 -0.07
N HIS A 328 -35.74 4.66 1.11
CA HIS A 328 -35.73 5.32 2.42
C HIS A 328 -34.81 4.65 3.46
N GLY A 329 -34.00 3.66 3.07
CA GLY A 329 -33.11 2.95 3.99
C GLY A 329 -32.70 1.57 3.48
N VAL A 330 -32.74 0.56 4.34
CA VAL A 330 -32.40 -0.83 3.99
C VAL A 330 -33.48 -1.80 4.45
N ARG A 331 -33.70 -2.84 3.65
CA ARG A 331 -34.54 -3.98 3.96
C ARG A 331 -33.68 -5.19 4.25
N THR A 332 -33.98 -5.91 5.31
CA THR A 332 -33.24 -7.13 5.71
C THR A 332 -33.91 -8.41 5.21
N GLU A 333 -33.20 -9.54 5.27
CA GLU A 333 -33.75 -10.85 4.88
C GLU A 333 -34.99 -11.28 5.70
N SER A 334 -35.13 -10.83 6.96
CA SER A 334 -36.35 -11.03 7.75
C SER A 334 -37.55 -10.19 7.27
N GLY A 335 -37.33 -9.26 6.33
CA GLY A 335 -38.31 -8.29 5.86
C GLY A 335 -38.44 -7.05 6.74
N ARG A 336 -37.54 -6.85 7.72
CA ARG A 336 -37.48 -5.62 8.53
C ARG A 336 -36.97 -4.47 7.66
N GLU A 337 -37.73 -3.38 7.63
CA GLU A 337 -37.30 -2.09 7.09
C GLU A 337 -36.55 -1.30 8.18
N VAL A 338 -35.38 -0.74 7.82
CA VAL A 338 -34.58 0.16 8.67
C VAL A 338 -34.41 1.48 7.93
N HIS A 339 -35.09 2.53 8.42
CA HIS A 339 -34.99 3.88 7.88
C HIS A 339 -33.56 4.44 8.04
N ALA A 340 -33.09 5.19 7.04
CA ALA A 340 -31.80 5.87 7.10
C ALA A 340 -31.82 7.20 6.32
N ASP A 341 -31.38 8.29 6.95
CA ASP A 341 -31.00 9.54 6.29
C ASP A 341 -29.67 9.38 5.51
N ALA A 342 -28.77 8.52 6.00
CA ALA A 342 -27.51 8.17 5.34
C ALA A 342 -27.12 6.69 5.49
N ILE A 343 -26.46 6.16 4.45
CA ILE A 343 -25.84 4.83 4.42
C ILE A 343 -24.32 5.02 4.23
N VAL A 344 -23.55 4.70 5.27
CA VAL A 344 -22.08 4.80 5.27
C VAL A 344 -21.45 3.44 5.00
N LEU A 345 -20.79 3.30 3.86
CA LEU A 345 -20.09 2.07 3.48
C LEU A 345 -18.68 2.06 4.09
N ALA A 346 -18.41 1.11 4.98
CA ALA A 346 -17.08 0.78 5.49
C ALA A 346 -16.65 -0.59 4.94
N THR A 347 -16.94 -0.84 3.66
CA THR A 347 -16.77 -2.12 2.95
C THR A 347 -15.36 -2.36 2.44
N GLY A 348 -14.47 -1.37 2.53
CA GLY A 348 -13.03 -1.52 2.34
C GLY A 348 -12.56 -1.08 0.94
N PHE A 349 -11.56 -1.79 0.42
CA PHE A 349 -10.86 -1.40 -0.81
C PHE A 349 -10.63 -2.62 -1.70
N LYS A 350 -10.38 -2.37 -2.99
CA LYS A 350 -10.06 -3.38 -4.02
C LYS A 350 -8.65 -3.98 -3.88
N GLY A 351 -8.18 -4.15 -2.64
CA GLY A 351 -6.79 -4.52 -2.29
C GLY A 351 -6.35 -5.94 -2.68
N SER A 352 -7.26 -6.79 -3.18
CA SER A 352 -6.93 -8.06 -3.84
C SER A 352 -6.42 -7.88 -5.27
N GLN A 353 -6.55 -6.68 -5.85
CA GLN A 353 -6.13 -6.36 -7.21
C GLN A 353 -4.91 -5.42 -7.13
N PRO A 354 -3.67 -5.96 -7.08
CA PRO A 354 -2.48 -5.12 -7.00
C PRO A 354 -2.38 -4.22 -8.23
N LEU A 355 -1.98 -2.95 -8.02
CA LEU A 355 -1.88 -1.92 -9.06
C LEU A 355 -3.21 -1.52 -9.73
N PHE A 356 -4.37 -1.92 -9.22
CA PHE A 356 -5.67 -1.52 -9.79
C PHE A 356 -5.82 0.03 -9.86
N PRO A 357 -6.34 0.60 -10.96
CA PRO A 357 -6.83 -0.07 -12.18
C PRO A 357 -5.76 -0.42 -13.22
N LEU A 358 -4.50 -0.03 -13.00
CA LEU A 358 -3.41 -0.09 -14.00
C LEU A 358 -2.86 -1.48 -14.30
N GLY A 359 -3.24 -2.53 -13.57
CA GLY A 359 -2.62 -3.86 -13.69
C GLY A 359 -2.57 -4.41 -15.12
N ASN A 360 -3.67 -4.37 -15.86
CA ASN A 360 -3.71 -4.88 -17.25
C ASN A 360 -3.05 -3.92 -18.26
N GLU A 361 -2.91 -2.64 -17.88
CA GLU A 361 -2.42 -1.54 -18.72
C GLU A 361 -0.92 -1.27 -18.52
N ILE A 362 -0.29 -1.89 -17.53
CA ILE A 362 1.17 -1.93 -17.35
C ILE A 362 1.71 -3.16 -18.08
N ARG A 363 2.39 -2.94 -19.22
CA ARG A 363 2.92 -3.99 -20.11
C ARG A 363 4.45 -3.89 -20.21
N GLY A 364 5.14 -5.01 -20.01
CA GLY A 364 6.60 -5.08 -20.14
C GLY A 364 7.06 -5.72 -21.45
N GLU A 365 8.25 -6.33 -21.42
CA GLU A 365 8.84 -7.09 -22.54
C GLU A 365 7.83 -8.10 -23.13
N GLY A 366 7.74 -8.15 -24.47
CA GLY A 366 6.80 -8.96 -25.23
C GLY A 366 5.34 -8.46 -25.19
N GLY A 367 5.07 -7.26 -24.68
CA GLY A 367 3.71 -6.70 -24.55
C GLY A 367 2.85 -7.37 -23.46
N VAL A 368 3.45 -8.26 -22.67
CA VAL A 368 2.79 -9.00 -21.58
C VAL A 368 2.40 -8.03 -20.47
N SER A 369 1.17 -8.11 -19.97
CA SER A 369 0.71 -7.30 -18.83
C SER A 369 1.22 -7.83 -17.50
N ILE A 370 1.29 -6.97 -16.47
CA ILE A 370 1.76 -7.42 -15.14
C ILE A 370 0.84 -8.43 -14.48
N MET A 371 -0.44 -8.42 -14.81
CA MET A 371 -1.39 -9.41 -14.32
C MET A 371 -1.14 -10.79 -14.97
N GLU A 372 -0.78 -10.83 -16.26
CA GLU A 372 -0.40 -12.07 -16.95
C GLU A 372 0.95 -12.63 -16.42
N ASP A 373 1.98 -11.79 -16.25
CA ASP A 373 3.29 -12.21 -15.71
C ASP A 373 3.17 -12.75 -14.27
N GLN A 374 2.32 -12.15 -13.43
CA GLN A 374 2.03 -12.61 -12.06
C GLN A 374 1.35 -13.99 -11.99
N HIS A 375 0.55 -14.37 -12.99
CA HIS A 375 -0.08 -15.69 -13.08
C HIS A 375 0.79 -16.73 -13.80
N SER A 376 1.92 -16.31 -14.39
CA SER A 376 2.87 -17.21 -15.05
C SER A 376 3.65 -18.07 -14.04
N ALA A 377 4.10 -19.25 -14.47
CA ALA A 377 4.92 -20.13 -13.62
C ALA A 377 6.35 -19.60 -13.36
N ARG A 378 6.73 -18.45 -13.93
CA ARG A 378 8.03 -17.78 -13.76
C ARG A 378 7.88 -16.24 -13.86
N PRO A 379 7.36 -15.56 -12.82
CA PRO A 379 7.22 -14.10 -12.81
C PRO A 379 8.59 -13.43 -12.80
N GLN A 380 9.15 -13.14 -13.98
CA GLN A 380 10.55 -12.74 -14.14
C GLN A 380 10.83 -11.76 -15.30
N ARG A 381 9.82 -11.39 -16.12
CA ARG A 381 10.04 -10.49 -17.27
C ARG A 381 9.82 -9.02 -16.89
N ILE A 382 8.72 -8.69 -16.23
CA ILE A 382 8.34 -7.28 -16.00
C ILE A 382 9.07 -6.69 -14.77
N LEU A 383 9.39 -7.53 -13.78
CA LEU A 383 10.07 -7.15 -12.54
C LEU A 383 11.55 -6.75 -12.70
N ARG A 384 12.12 -6.88 -13.91
CA ARG A 384 13.47 -6.37 -14.20
C ARG A 384 13.50 -4.83 -14.22
N HIS A 385 12.50 -4.21 -14.84
CA HIS A 385 12.47 -2.77 -15.16
C HIS A 385 11.45 -1.97 -14.36
N LEU A 386 10.40 -2.61 -13.81
CA LEU A 386 9.48 -1.99 -12.86
C LEU A 386 9.98 -2.17 -11.42
N ARG A 387 10.05 -1.08 -10.65
CA ARG A 387 10.30 -1.16 -9.18
C ARG A 387 9.05 -0.74 -8.40
N LEU A 388 8.60 -1.63 -7.52
CA LEU A 388 7.58 -1.32 -6.52
C LEU A 388 8.21 -0.53 -5.36
N ALA A 389 7.74 0.69 -5.12
CA ALA A 389 8.19 1.53 -4.01
C ALA A 389 7.53 1.10 -2.69
N LEU A 390 7.99 -0.02 -2.12
CA LEU A 390 7.66 -0.40 -0.74
C LEU A 390 8.63 0.28 0.24
N PRO A 391 8.13 0.98 1.29
CA PRO A 391 8.99 1.62 2.28
C PRO A 391 9.77 0.56 3.08
N LYS A 392 11.09 0.48 2.85
CA LYS A 392 11.99 -0.40 3.61
C LYS A 392 12.58 0.33 4.83
N PRO A 393 12.52 -0.24 6.05
CA PRO A 393 13.43 0.15 7.11
C PRO A 393 14.87 -0.28 6.75
N LEU A 394 15.85 0.59 7.01
CA LEU A 394 17.27 0.31 6.79
C LEU A 394 17.92 -0.19 8.10
N HIS A 395 18.58 -1.35 8.03
CA HIS A 395 19.42 -1.88 9.12
C HIS A 395 20.91 -1.58 8.87
N PRO A 396 21.72 -1.38 9.93
CA PRO A 396 23.17 -1.44 9.84
C PRO A 396 23.70 -2.89 9.75
N ARG A 397 24.97 -3.02 9.36
CA ARG A 397 25.64 -4.19 8.74
C ARG A 397 25.71 -5.50 9.55
N ARG A 398 25.84 -6.60 8.77
CA ARG A 398 26.51 -7.91 9.02
C ARG A 398 26.04 -8.79 10.19
N THR A 399 25.45 -9.93 9.83
CA THR A 399 25.91 -11.28 10.20
C THR A 399 25.49 -12.27 9.10
N GLU A 400 26.31 -13.28 8.83
CA GLU A 400 26.07 -14.31 7.82
C GLU A 400 25.40 -15.52 8.47
N TYR A 401 24.30 -16.02 7.90
CA TYR A 401 23.80 -17.39 8.15
C TYR A 401 23.11 -17.93 6.88
N SER A 402 23.22 -19.25 6.70
CA SER A 402 23.10 -19.97 5.43
C SER A 402 21.69 -20.30 4.96
N ASP A 403 21.46 -20.07 3.66
CA ASP A 403 20.64 -20.80 2.68
C ASP A 403 19.31 -21.49 3.08
N GLY A 404 18.23 -20.99 2.47
CA GLY A 404 16.95 -21.67 2.23
C GLY A 404 16.60 -21.69 0.73
N PRO A 405 15.73 -22.59 0.25
CA PRO A 405 15.97 -23.23 -1.04
C PRO A 405 15.33 -22.55 -2.27
N TYR A 406 16.05 -21.64 -2.93
CA TYR A 406 15.79 -21.26 -4.34
C TYR A 406 17.07 -20.96 -5.13
N ILE A 407 17.77 -22.02 -5.57
CA ILE A 407 18.54 -22.16 -6.83
C ILE A 407 19.01 -23.62 -6.91
N ARG A 408 18.55 -24.36 -7.92
CA ARG A 408 19.29 -25.49 -8.51
C ARG A 408 19.09 -25.49 -10.02
N ALA A 409 20.19 -25.64 -10.74
CA ALA A 409 20.18 -25.80 -12.18
C ALA A 409 19.57 -27.17 -12.57
N VAL A 410 19.03 -27.24 -13.78
CA VAL A 410 18.47 -28.47 -14.35
C VAL A 410 19.59 -29.43 -14.72
N HIS A 411 19.56 -30.65 -14.19
CA HIS A 411 20.17 -31.81 -14.82
C HIS A 411 19.29 -33.07 -14.64
N ARG A 412 19.16 -33.81 -15.74
CA ARG A 412 18.32 -34.99 -16.05
C ARG A 412 17.89 -35.92 -14.88
N GLY A 413 16.60 -36.33 -14.88
CA GLY A 413 16.09 -37.52 -14.17
C GLY A 413 14.59 -37.47 -13.82
N MET A 414 13.76 -38.30 -14.48
CA MET A 414 12.36 -38.60 -14.14
C MET A 414 12.26 -39.62 -12.95
N PRO A 415 11.07 -39.96 -12.38
CA PRO A 415 9.69 -39.53 -12.69
C PRO A 415 8.85 -39.01 -11.49
N ASP A 416 7.59 -38.70 -11.78
CA ASP A 416 6.54 -38.18 -10.90
C ASP A 416 6.17 -39.04 -9.67
N ARG A 417 5.66 -38.38 -8.60
CA ARG A 417 4.23 -38.50 -8.19
C ARG A 417 3.83 -37.65 -6.97
N VAL A 418 2.63 -37.04 -7.08
CA VAL A 418 1.65 -36.81 -5.99
C VAL A 418 2.01 -35.81 -4.87
N TYR A 419 1.59 -34.56 -5.01
CA TYR A 419 0.35 -34.07 -4.37
C TYR A 419 -0.11 -32.72 -4.95
N ALA A 420 -1.40 -32.58 -5.21
CA ALA A 420 -2.05 -31.33 -5.63
C ALA A 420 -2.99 -30.81 -4.53
N GLN A 421 -3.42 -29.55 -4.69
CA GLN A 421 -4.40 -28.82 -3.86
C GLN A 421 -3.95 -28.47 -2.42
N GLY A 422 -3.94 -27.17 -2.09
CA GLY A 422 -3.68 -26.71 -0.71
C GLY A 422 -3.11 -25.30 -0.51
N ALA A 423 -2.72 -24.57 -1.55
CA ALA A 423 -2.14 -23.22 -1.39
C ALA A 423 -2.37 -22.29 -2.59
N ARG A 424 -3.55 -21.65 -2.66
CA ARG A 424 -3.85 -20.56 -3.62
C ARG A 424 -4.72 -19.47 -2.98
N SER A 425 -4.13 -18.64 -2.11
CA SER A 425 -4.67 -17.32 -1.66
C SER A 425 -3.88 -16.70 -0.48
N TYR A 426 -2.54 -16.69 -0.52
CA TYR A 426 -1.72 -16.12 0.58
C TYR A 426 -0.54 -15.26 0.10
N THR A 427 -0.85 -14.15 -0.58
CA THR A 427 0.06 -12.99 -0.72
C THR A 427 -0.80 -11.72 -0.68
N GLY A 428 -0.79 -10.96 0.42
CA GLY A 428 -1.57 -9.70 0.49
C GLY A 428 -2.12 -9.26 1.84
N PHE A 429 -1.49 -9.60 2.98
CA PHE A 429 -1.83 -8.97 4.26
C PHE A 429 -0.59 -8.53 5.04
N SER A 430 -0.75 -7.45 5.80
CA SER A 430 0.32 -6.70 6.45
C SER A 430 0.96 -7.46 7.63
N ALA A 431 1.99 -8.24 7.32
CA ALA A 431 3.13 -8.49 8.20
C ALA A 431 4.38 -7.84 7.57
N PRO A 432 5.41 -7.46 8.35
CA PRO A 432 6.69 -7.05 7.77
C PRO A 432 7.24 -8.21 6.92
N MET A 433 7.45 -7.95 5.63
CA MET A 433 8.03 -8.94 4.71
C MET A 433 9.45 -9.27 5.15
N PRO A 434 9.82 -10.55 5.39
CA PRO A 434 11.19 -10.91 5.69
C PRO A 434 12.10 -10.60 4.49
N ILE A 435 13.16 -9.84 4.72
CA ILE A 435 14.13 -9.49 3.68
C ILE A 435 15.23 -10.57 3.63
N GLN A 436 15.10 -11.52 2.70
CA GLN A 436 16.22 -12.32 2.21
C GLN A 436 16.10 -12.54 0.70
N ALA A 437 16.87 -11.76 -0.09
CA ALA A 437 17.33 -12.07 -1.46
C ALA A 437 17.98 -10.85 -2.14
N ILE A 438 19.29 -10.59 -1.93
CA ILE A 438 20.15 -9.90 -2.93
C ILE A 438 21.61 -10.39 -2.80
N ARG A 439 22.12 -11.04 -3.84
CA ARG A 439 23.47 -10.75 -4.41
C ARG A 439 23.49 -11.14 -5.89
N ARG A 440 23.57 -10.13 -6.77
CA ARG A 440 24.33 -10.05 -8.03
C ARG A 440 23.80 -8.91 -8.91
N ILE A 441 24.31 -7.70 -8.66
CA ILE A 441 24.58 -6.72 -9.71
C ILE A 441 25.91 -6.06 -9.33
N GLU A 442 26.99 -6.56 -9.90
CA GLU A 442 28.26 -5.85 -10.05
C GLU A 442 28.61 -5.86 -11.54
N ALA A 443 29.19 -4.75 -12.02
CA ALA A 443 29.70 -4.54 -13.37
C ALA A 443 28.73 -4.71 -14.56
N VAL A 444 28.23 -3.56 -15.06
CA VAL A 444 28.23 -3.29 -16.51
C VAL A 444 29.01 -1.97 -16.68
N PRO A 445 30.22 -1.97 -17.25
CA PRO A 445 30.96 -0.75 -17.51
C PRO A 445 30.37 -0.02 -18.71
N VAL A 446 30.05 1.26 -18.54
CA VAL A 446 29.76 2.17 -19.66
C VAL A 446 31.08 2.79 -20.09
N HIS A 447 31.62 2.35 -21.23
CA HIS A 447 32.72 3.07 -21.88
C HIS A 447 32.18 4.35 -22.52
N LEU A 448 32.62 5.49 -22.00
CA LEU A 448 32.53 6.79 -22.66
C LEU A 448 33.86 7.02 -23.39
N GLU A 449 33.89 6.75 -24.69
CA GLU A 449 34.98 7.26 -25.53
C GLU A 449 34.66 8.68 -25.97
N ALA A 450 35.59 9.60 -25.70
CA ALA A 450 35.49 10.98 -26.11
C ALA A 450 35.83 11.10 -27.59
N VAL A 451 34.86 11.50 -28.41
CA VAL A 451 35.14 11.91 -29.80
C VAL A 451 35.77 13.30 -29.77
N HIS A 452 37.08 13.34 -30.01
CA HIS A 452 37.78 14.52 -30.49
C HIS A 452 38.37 14.20 -31.86
N ALA A 453 38.07 15.05 -32.83
CA ALA A 453 38.56 14.90 -34.20
C ALA A 453 40.04 15.31 -34.29
N PRO A 454 40.87 14.56 -35.03
CA PRO A 454 42.19 15.03 -35.43
C PRO A 454 42.11 15.84 -36.74
N SER A 455 42.77 16.99 -36.76
CA SER A 455 43.06 17.76 -37.96
C SER A 455 44.54 17.60 -38.36
N GLU A 456 44.74 17.17 -39.60
CA GLU A 456 45.89 17.44 -40.48
C GLU A 456 47.33 16.98 -40.12
N ASP A 457 48.03 16.66 -41.22
CA ASP A 457 49.46 16.63 -41.50
C ASP A 457 50.41 15.46 -41.13
N SER A 458 50.90 14.85 -42.24
CA SER A 458 52.31 14.59 -42.60
C SER A 458 52.85 13.14 -42.63
N GLU A 459 53.39 12.80 -43.82
CA GLU A 459 54.45 11.82 -44.15
C GLU A 459 54.27 10.32 -43.82
N GLN A 460 54.82 9.32 -44.52
CA GLN A 460 55.21 9.00 -45.92
C GLN A 460 55.93 7.60 -45.86
N ALA A 461 56.28 7.00 -47.01
CA ALA A 461 56.96 5.70 -47.19
C ALA A 461 56.14 4.43 -46.81
N GLU A 462 55.61 3.64 -47.77
CA GLU A 462 56.29 2.66 -48.65
C GLU A 462 56.85 1.41 -47.94
N TYR A 463 56.35 0.21 -48.30
CA TYR A 463 57.12 -0.82 -49.04
C TYR A 463 56.27 -2.07 -49.42
N SER A 464 56.03 -2.24 -50.73
CA SER A 464 56.16 -3.48 -51.53
C SER A 464 55.43 -4.81 -51.18
N LEU A 465 54.51 -5.22 -52.07
CA LEU A 465 54.12 -6.62 -52.38
C LEU A 465 55.10 -7.25 -53.40
N PRO A 466 55.14 -8.60 -53.56
CA PRO A 466 54.47 -9.28 -54.71
C PRO A 466 53.69 -10.59 -54.32
N TYR A 467 52.59 -11.03 -54.97
CA TYR A 467 52.46 -11.67 -56.32
C TYR A 467 53.09 -13.10 -56.36
N THR A 468 52.47 -14.25 -56.75
CA THR A 468 51.23 -14.63 -57.51
C THR A 468 50.75 -16.09 -57.17
N PRO A 469 49.61 -16.64 -57.72
CA PRO A 469 48.86 -17.81 -57.18
C PRO A 469 48.83 -19.09 -58.07
N ARG A 470 48.10 -20.15 -57.65
CA ARG A 470 47.30 -21.15 -58.45
C ARG A 470 46.88 -22.35 -57.54
N ARG A 471 45.95 -23.28 -57.83
CA ARG A 471 44.67 -23.41 -58.58
C ARG A 471 44.40 -24.94 -58.70
N GLY A 472 43.25 -25.44 -58.26
CA GLY A 472 42.72 -26.80 -58.57
C GLY A 472 43.09 -27.94 -57.60
N LYS A 473 42.42 -29.11 -57.60
CA LYS A 473 41.11 -29.50 -58.21
C LYS A 473 40.73 -30.94 -57.77
N GLY A 474 39.50 -31.16 -57.26
CA GLY A 474 38.89 -32.49 -57.02
C GLY A 474 39.60 -33.42 -56.00
N GLU A 475 39.05 -34.56 -55.58
CA GLU A 475 37.66 -35.09 -55.58
C GLU A 475 37.57 -36.20 -54.47
N PRO A 476 36.46 -36.95 -54.26
CA PRO A 476 36.08 -37.40 -52.91
C PRO A 476 36.21 -38.92 -52.65
N VAL A 477 35.48 -39.39 -51.62
CA VAL A 477 34.93 -40.75 -51.33
C VAL A 477 35.32 -41.24 -49.93
N GLY A 478 34.32 -41.64 -49.14
CA GLY A 478 34.43 -42.11 -47.75
C GLY A 478 33.11 -41.93 -47.01
#